data_AF-G0UAK5-F1
#
_entry.id   AF-G0UAK5-F1
#
_cell.length_a   1.000
_cell.length_b   1.000
_cell.length_c   1.000
_cell.angle_alpha   90.00
_cell.angle_beta   90.00
_cell.angle_gamma   90.00
#
_symmetry.space_group_name_H-M   'P 1'
#
loop_
_entity.id
_entity.type
_entity.pdbx_description
1 polymer ?
#
loop_
_entity_poly.entity_id
_entity_poly.type
_entity_poly.pdbx_seq_one_letter_code
_entity_poly.pdbx_strand_id
1 'polypeptide(L)'
;MTEYKKLCSLLLQLREETSALVVACDDGGVEDAAKLHQRAVLIKSLIVDGRCRVVKLLRKAQEKDPNRQIYNERMCLLIEQLFEEFCDVVAVLFGDRAKGLILSEEGLPFEESLPLSWAEDCYDRHLILLAQSEAWRKRLANDLTELSSMEEEARALHVALEKQDYSLLLRQKRETEAQIQQLLDERRQAKWEAEKERREKEHEGLLSSSISSDAALAFTLLESVPEPFRRKLASHLLCLVRALRSTPEDFNIRHIRCSNLRVLTEYSHLSFCSECKTCGTLVSAVEVLLYVLGYRLHYSSLPVPPLISIMEANPAVRLPCGRLLSEHRVALIGFEDYSERLFVLNEPNPAEKPTEWMEWYARTEALMHRLEAASL
;
A
#
# COMPACT_ATOMS: atom_id res chain seq x y z
N MET A 1 47.40 9.59 -36.96
CA MET A 1 46.61 10.38 -35.99
C MET A 1 46.59 9.65 -34.65
N THR A 2 46.76 10.35 -33.53
CA THR A 2 46.72 9.75 -32.17
C THR A 2 45.29 9.28 -31.83
N GLU A 3 45.14 8.25 -31.00
CA GLU A 3 43.83 7.71 -30.57
C GLU A 3 42.92 8.80 -29.98
N TYR A 4 43.49 9.77 -29.27
CA TYR A 4 42.78 10.96 -28.78
C TYR A 4 42.07 11.72 -29.91
N LYS A 5 42.74 12.00 -31.04
CA LYS A 5 42.13 12.72 -32.17
C LYS A 5 41.00 11.93 -32.82
N LYS A 6 41.11 10.59 -32.87
CA LYS A 6 40.03 9.73 -33.39
C LYS A 6 38.79 9.80 -32.49
N LEU A 7 38.99 9.80 -31.18
CA LEU A 7 37.91 9.94 -30.21
C LEU A 7 37.25 11.32 -30.25
N CYS A 8 38.02 12.40 -30.44
CA CYS A 8 37.43 13.72 -30.66
C CYS A 8 36.53 13.75 -31.89
N SER A 9 36.96 13.14 -33.01
CA SER A 9 36.16 13.06 -34.23
C SER A 9 34.89 12.22 -34.03
N LEU A 10 35.00 11.09 -33.32
CA LEU A 10 33.86 10.24 -32.98
C LEU A 10 32.86 11.00 -32.09
N LEU A 11 33.37 11.74 -31.09
CA LEU A 11 32.54 12.52 -30.18
C LEU A 11 31.77 13.64 -30.90
N LEU A 12 32.41 14.32 -31.86
CA LEU A 12 31.74 15.32 -32.70
C LEU A 12 30.60 14.68 -33.50
N GLN A 13 30.87 13.56 -34.16
CA GLN A 13 29.85 12.83 -34.90
C GLN A 13 28.71 12.33 -34.00
N LEU A 14 29.04 11.76 -32.84
CA LEU A 14 28.05 11.31 -31.86
C LEU A 14 27.17 12.47 -31.39
N ARG A 15 27.76 13.64 -31.13
CA ARG A 15 27.03 14.84 -30.73
C ARG A 15 26.07 15.30 -31.84
N GLU A 16 26.55 15.38 -33.08
CA GLU A 16 25.73 15.79 -34.24
C GLU A 16 24.54 14.84 -34.44
N GLU A 17 24.78 13.53 -34.46
CA GLU A 17 23.73 12.54 -34.67
C GLU A 17 22.74 12.48 -33.51
N THR A 18 23.22 12.54 -32.26
CA THR A 18 22.37 12.54 -31.06
C THR A 18 21.49 13.78 -31.03
N SER A 19 22.04 14.96 -31.31
CA SER A 19 21.29 16.22 -31.33
C SER A 19 20.20 16.18 -32.39
N ALA A 20 20.52 15.71 -33.60
CA ALA A 20 19.56 15.61 -34.68
C ALA A 20 18.44 14.59 -34.37
N LEU A 21 18.75 13.47 -33.72
CA LEU A 21 17.74 12.49 -33.31
C LEU A 21 16.81 13.03 -32.23
N VAL A 22 17.36 13.73 -31.23
CA VAL A 22 16.57 14.32 -30.12
C VAL A 22 15.63 15.39 -30.65
N VAL A 23 16.11 16.29 -31.52
CA VAL A 23 15.27 17.30 -32.17
C VAL A 23 14.13 16.64 -32.96
N ALA A 24 14.43 15.59 -33.74
CA ALA A 24 13.40 14.88 -34.48
C ALA A 24 12.35 14.19 -33.57
N CYS A 25 12.80 13.66 -32.42
CA CYS A 25 11.93 13.05 -31.41
C CYS A 25 11.02 14.09 -30.75
N ASP A 26 11.56 15.27 -30.39
CA ASP A 26 10.83 16.35 -29.75
C ASP A 26 9.82 17.01 -30.70
N ASP A 27 10.20 17.19 -31.97
CA ASP A 27 9.34 17.77 -33.01
C ASP A 27 8.29 16.77 -33.54
N GLY A 28 8.41 15.48 -33.19
CA GLY A 28 7.53 14.41 -33.66
C GLY A 28 7.56 14.20 -35.18
N GLY A 29 8.60 14.65 -35.87
CA GLY A 29 8.73 14.58 -37.33
C GLY A 29 9.03 13.16 -37.82
N VAL A 30 8.10 12.54 -38.55
CA VAL A 30 8.21 11.15 -39.06
C VAL A 30 8.57 11.09 -40.55
N GLU A 31 9.10 12.16 -41.14
CA GLU A 31 9.21 12.29 -42.61
C GLU A 31 10.12 11.23 -43.27
N ASP A 32 10.99 10.54 -42.53
CA ASP A 32 11.77 9.40 -43.04
C ASP A 32 12.17 8.41 -41.92
N ALA A 33 11.26 7.46 -41.60
CA ALA A 33 11.48 6.46 -40.56
C ALA A 33 12.72 5.57 -40.79
N ALA A 34 13.08 5.30 -42.04
CA ALA A 34 14.28 4.52 -42.37
C ALA A 34 15.56 5.29 -42.05
N LYS A 35 15.62 6.59 -42.36
CA LYS A 35 16.76 7.44 -41.97
C LYS A 35 16.86 7.61 -40.46
N LEU A 36 15.73 7.74 -39.75
CA LEU A 36 15.72 7.82 -38.29
C LEU A 36 16.28 6.53 -37.65
N HIS A 37 15.89 5.37 -38.18
CA HIS A 37 16.42 4.09 -37.73
C HIS A 37 17.93 3.95 -38.01
N GLN A 38 18.38 4.28 -39.22
CA GLN A 38 19.81 4.26 -39.56
C GLN A 38 20.62 5.16 -38.62
N ARG A 39 20.07 6.34 -38.28
CA ARG A 39 20.69 7.26 -37.32
C ARG A 39 20.75 6.65 -35.92
N ALA A 40 19.67 6.04 -35.43
CA ALA A 40 19.65 5.35 -34.14
C ALA A 40 20.69 4.21 -34.08
N VAL A 41 20.79 3.40 -35.14
CA VAL A 41 21.79 2.33 -35.26
C VAL A 41 23.22 2.90 -35.26
N LEU A 42 23.46 3.98 -35.99
CA LEU A 42 24.77 4.65 -36.00
C LEU A 42 25.13 5.18 -34.61
N ILE A 43 24.22 5.85 -33.91
CA ILE A 43 24.43 6.33 -32.53
C ILE A 43 24.77 5.16 -31.61
N LYS A 44 24.02 4.06 -31.66
CA LYS A 44 24.30 2.85 -30.88
C LYS A 44 25.73 2.35 -31.14
N SER A 45 26.14 2.26 -32.41
CA SER A 45 27.51 1.84 -32.75
C SER A 45 28.59 2.81 -32.26
N LEU A 46 28.37 4.12 -32.39
CA LEU A 46 29.31 5.16 -31.97
C LEU A 46 29.50 5.12 -30.45
N ILE A 47 28.43 4.89 -29.68
CA ILE A 47 28.49 4.76 -28.22
C ILE A 47 29.25 3.49 -27.83
N VAL A 48 28.95 2.35 -28.44
CA VAL A 48 29.63 1.07 -28.14
C VAL A 48 31.13 1.16 -28.45
N ASP A 49 31.48 1.66 -29.63
CA ASP A 49 32.87 1.82 -30.07
C ASP A 49 33.61 2.88 -29.24
N GLY A 50 32.94 4.00 -28.96
CA GLY A 50 33.46 5.10 -28.18
C GLY A 50 33.73 4.70 -26.73
N ARG A 51 32.78 4.05 -26.07
CA ARG A 51 32.87 3.63 -24.66
C ARG A 51 34.12 2.83 -24.38
N CYS A 52 34.35 1.76 -25.13
CA CYS A 52 35.51 0.89 -24.93
C CYS A 52 36.84 1.64 -25.05
N ARG A 53 36.91 2.57 -26.00
CA ARG A 53 38.12 3.35 -26.30
C ARG A 53 38.36 4.45 -25.28
N VAL A 54 37.34 5.22 -24.92
CA VAL A 54 37.43 6.32 -23.94
C VAL A 54 37.75 5.78 -22.55
N VAL A 55 37.07 4.72 -22.09
CA VAL A 55 37.34 4.12 -20.76
C VAL A 55 38.76 3.56 -20.67
N LYS A 56 39.23 2.89 -21.72
CA LYS A 56 40.62 2.40 -21.79
C LYS A 56 41.63 3.56 -21.72
N LEU A 57 41.33 4.68 -22.36
CA LEU A 57 42.21 5.84 -22.41
C LEU A 57 42.21 6.60 -21.08
N LEU A 58 41.05 6.70 -20.41
CA LEU A 58 40.88 7.22 -19.06
C LEU A 58 41.68 6.40 -18.03
N ARG A 59 41.55 5.06 -18.04
CA ARG A 59 42.31 4.18 -17.14
C ARG A 59 43.82 4.36 -17.27
N LYS A 60 44.31 4.63 -18.49
CA LYS A 60 45.73 4.94 -18.74
C LYS A 60 46.15 6.33 -18.27
N ALA A 61 45.25 7.31 -18.32
CA ALA A 61 45.51 8.66 -17.81
C ALA A 61 45.53 8.71 -16.27
N GLN A 62 44.74 7.84 -15.62
CA GLN A 62 44.64 7.72 -14.16
C GLN A 62 45.71 6.79 -13.54
N GLU A 63 46.58 6.18 -14.35
CA GLU A 63 47.69 5.36 -13.87
C GLU A 63 48.65 6.23 -13.03
N LYS A 64 48.89 5.82 -11.78
CA LYS A 64 49.71 6.55 -10.81
C LYS A 64 51.12 5.98 -10.66
N ASP A 65 51.39 4.79 -11.21
CA ASP A 65 52.75 4.23 -11.27
C ASP A 65 53.57 5.00 -12.32
N PRO A 66 54.63 5.74 -11.92
CA PRO A 66 55.44 6.52 -12.85
C PRO A 66 56.16 5.65 -13.89
N ASN A 67 56.34 4.35 -13.64
CA ASN A 67 56.92 3.42 -14.61
C ASN A 67 55.90 2.89 -15.64
N ARG A 68 54.61 3.14 -15.42
CA ARG A 68 53.51 2.73 -16.30
C ARG A 68 52.74 3.90 -16.90
N GLN A 69 52.92 5.11 -16.36
CA GLN A 69 52.28 6.33 -16.84
C GLN A 69 52.86 6.74 -18.20
N ILE A 70 52.01 6.74 -19.24
CA ILE A 70 52.42 7.03 -20.63
C ILE A 70 52.12 8.49 -21.02
N TYR A 71 51.22 9.15 -20.31
CA TYR A 71 50.74 10.49 -20.62
C TYR A 71 51.28 11.53 -19.63
N ASN A 72 51.67 12.70 -20.14
CA ASN A 72 52.01 13.85 -19.29
C ASN A 72 50.74 14.45 -18.65
N GLU A 73 50.92 15.25 -17.60
CA GLU A 73 49.82 15.85 -16.82
C GLU A 73 48.79 16.59 -17.68
N ARG A 74 49.27 17.36 -18.67
CA ARG A 74 48.40 18.10 -19.60
C ARG A 74 47.52 17.17 -20.43
N MET A 75 48.07 16.06 -20.92
CA MET A 75 47.31 15.07 -21.68
C MET A 75 46.35 14.31 -20.78
N CYS A 76 46.70 14.01 -19.52
CA CYS A 76 45.77 13.40 -18.57
C CYS A 76 44.52 14.28 -18.37
N LEU A 77 44.70 15.59 -18.18
CA LEU A 77 43.59 16.55 -18.06
C LEU A 77 42.71 16.59 -19.31
N LEU A 78 43.30 16.60 -20.51
CA LEU A 78 42.54 16.57 -21.77
C LEU A 78 41.75 15.27 -21.94
N ILE A 79 42.27 14.15 -21.44
CA ILE A 79 41.60 12.85 -21.50
C ILE A 79 40.42 12.79 -20.54
N GLU A 80 40.60 13.32 -19.32
CA GLU A 80 39.52 13.45 -18.35
C GLU A 80 38.40 14.33 -18.91
N GLN A 81 38.76 15.48 -19.50
CA GLN A 81 37.79 16.35 -20.17
C GLN A 81 37.05 15.63 -21.31
N LEU A 82 37.77 14.89 -22.18
CA LEU A 82 37.16 14.12 -23.25
C LEU A 82 36.18 13.06 -22.74
N PHE A 83 36.47 12.44 -21.59
CA PHE A 83 35.58 11.49 -20.96
C PHE A 83 34.32 12.16 -20.41
N GLU A 84 34.43 13.31 -19.76
CA GLU A 84 33.26 14.08 -19.31
C GLU A 84 32.41 14.52 -20.50
N GLU A 85 33.02 15.07 -21.56
CA GLU A 85 32.27 15.47 -22.77
C GLU A 85 31.58 14.29 -23.45
N PHE A 86 32.17 13.09 -23.42
CA PHE A 86 31.52 11.87 -23.90
C PHE A 86 30.34 11.48 -23.01
N CYS A 87 30.49 11.57 -21.69
CA CYS A 87 29.40 11.32 -20.75
C CYS A 87 28.25 12.31 -20.95
N ASP A 88 28.54 13.59 -21.17
CA ASP A 88 27.54 14.63 -21.38
C ASP A 88 26.69 14.36 -22.62
N VAL A 89 27.31 13.94 -23.73
CA VAL A 89 26.58 13.60 -24.96
C VAL A 89 25.68 12.38 -24.75
N VAL A 90 26.16 11.36 -24.03
CA VAL A 90 25.35 10.17 -23.70
C VAL A 90 24.27 10.48 -22.66
N ALA A 91 24.50 11.44 -21.77
CA ALA A 91 23.51 11.91 -20.80
C ALA A 91 22.27 12.53 -21.46
N VAL A 92 22.39 13.06 -22.67
CA VAL A 92 21.22 13.49 -23.46
C VAL A 92 20.25 12.31 -23.71
N LEU A 93 20.77 11.08 -23.80
CA LEU A 93 19.97 9.88 -24.11
C LEU A 93 19.52 9.10 -22.87
N PHE A 94 20.28 9.16 -21.77
CA PHE A 94 20.09 8.32 -20.57
C PHE A 94 20.01 9.11 -19.25
N GLY A 95 20.08 10.44 -19.30
CA GLY A 95 20.10 11.32 -18.14
C GLY A 95 21.34 11.14 -17.25
N ASP A 96 21.21 11.49 -15.97
CA ASP A 96 22.28 11.49 -14.97
C ASP A 96 22.98 10.13 -14.76
N ARG A 97 22.36 9.03 -15.23
CA ARG A 97 22.90 7.66 -15.12
C ARG A 97 24.01 7.36 -16.14
N ALA A 98 24.18 8.19 -17.17
CA ALA A 98 25.09 7.93 -18.29
C ALA A 98 26.52 7.62 -17.84
N LYS A 99 27.07 8.40 -16.90
CA LYS A 99 28.45 8.21 -16.41
C LYS A 99 28.67 6.85 -15.75
N GLY A 100 27.71 6.42 -14.92
CA GLY A 100 27.74 5.10 -14.28
C GLY A 100 27.61 3.96 -15.29
N LEU A 101 26.74 4.12 -16.28
CA LEU A 101 26.53 3.15 -17.35
C LEU A 101 27.76 2.99 -18.26
N ILE A 102 28.44 4.09 -18.58
CA ILE A 102 29.67 4.07 -19.39
C ILE A 102 30.80 3.31 -18.66
N LEU A 103 30.92 3.50 -17.35
CA LEU A 103 31.96 2.87 -16.51
C LEU A 103 31.64 1.43 -16.10
N SER A 104 30.38 1.01 -16.18
CA SER A 104 29.95 -0.37 -15.91
C SER A 104 30.64 -1.37 -16.84
N GLU A 105 30.56 -2.67 -16.53
CA GLU A 105 30.90 -3.75 -17.48
C GLU A 105 29.66 -4.28 -18.21
N GLU A 106 28.47 -3.91 -17.76
CA GLU A 106 27.19 -4.32 -18.34
C GLU A 106 26.89 -3.56 -19.66
N GLY A 107 26.08 -4.16 -20.53
CA GLY A 107 25.59 -3.52 -21.75
C GLY A 107 24.77 -2.26 -21.46
N LEU A 108 24.72 -1.33 -22.42
CA LEU A 108 23.86 -0.15 -22.28
C LEU A 108 22.41 -0.53 -22.62
N PRO A 109 21.41 -0.19 -21.77
CA PRO A 109 20.02 -0.51 -22.01
C PRO A 109 19.41 0.46 -23.02
N PHE A 110 19.75 0.31 -24.31
CA PHE A 110 19.34 1.24 -25.36
C PHE A 110 17.81 1.37 -25.48
N GLU A 111 17.05 0.36 -25.07
CA GLU A 111 15.59 0.36 -25.04
C GLU A 111 15.00 1.35 -24.02
N GLU A 112 15.76 1.71 -22.99
CA GLU A 112 15.33 2.70 -21.98
C GLU A 112 15.50 4.15 -22.45
N SER A 113 16.22 4.37 -23.55
CA SER A 113 16.42 5.70 -24.11
C SER A 113 15.21 6.11 -24.95
N LEU A 114 14.52 7.18 -24.55
CA LEU A 114 13.32 7.68 -25.23
C LEU A 114 13.58 8.00 -26.72
N PRO A 115 14.62 8.77 -27.12
CA PRO A 115 14.84 9.09 -28.52
C PRO A 115 15.19 7.87 -29.38
N LEU A 116 15.94 6.90 -28.84
CA LEU A 116 16.32 5.69 -29.56
C LEU A 116 15.14 4.72 -29.72
N SER A 117 14.38 4.49 -28.64
CA SER A 117 13.18 3.65 -28.68
C SER A 117 12.09 4.25 -29.59
N TRP A 118 11.90 5.56 -29.57
CA TRP A 118 10.97 6.25 -30.47
C TRP A 118 11.32 6.05 -31.96
N ALA A 119 12.61 6.15 -32.33
CA ALA A 119 13.03 5.93 -33.72
C ALA A 119 12.83 4.47 -34.17
N GLU A 120 13.04 3.51 -33.27
CA GLU A 120 12.73 2.10 -33.53
C GLU A 120 11.23 1.88 -33.71
N ASP A 121 10.39 2.47 -32.85
CA ASP A 121 8.93 2.39 -32.97
C ASP A 121 8.42 2.99 -34.29
N CYS A 122 8.98 4.12 -34.71
CA CYS A 122 8.68 4.76 -35.99
C CYS A 122 9.04 3.84 -37.17
N TYR A 123 10.17 3.14 -37.09
CA TYR A 123 10.61 2.20 -38.11
C TYR A 123 9.78 0.91 -38.14
N ASP A 124 9.46 0.35 -36.98
CA ASP A 124 8.60 -0.83 -36.84
C ASP A 124 7.22 -0.55 -37.49
N ARG A 125 6.64 0.64 -37.23
CA ARG A 125 5.39 1.08 -37.89
C ARG A 125 5.55 1.24 -39.40
N HIS A 126 6.67 1.82 -39.84
CA HIS A 126 6.95 2.01 -41.26
C HIS A 126 7.06 0.66 -41.98
N LEU A 127 7.75 -0.32 -41.41
CA LEU A 127 7.83 -1.69 -41.95
C LEU A 127 6.46 -2.34 -42.04
N ILE A 128 5.62 -2.22 -41.02
CA ILE A 128 4.24 -2.75 -41.04
C ILE A 128 3.42 -2.11 -42.17
N LEU A 129 3.54 -0.80 -42.37
CA LEU A 129 2.83 -0.09 -43.45
C LEU A 129 3.35 -0.44 -44.84
N LEU A 130 4.68 -0.50 -45.01
CA LEU A 130 5.30 -0.99 -46.24
C LEU A 130 4.85 -2.42 -46.53
N ALA A 131 4.72 -3.24 -45.49
CA ALA A 131 4.33 -4.62 -45.60
C ALA A 131 2.91 -4.83 -46.13
N GLN A 132 2.05 -3.87 -45.86
CA GLN A 132 0.67 -3.85 -46.34
C GLN A 132 0.56 -3.35 -47.78
N SER A 133 1.62 -2.78 -48.36
CA SER A 133 1.61 -2.25 -49.72
C SER A 133 1.65 -3.35 -50.80
N GLU A 134 0.92 -3.13 -51.90
CA GLU A 134 0.95 -4.04 -53.05
C GLU A 134 2.33 -4.12 -53.72
N ALA A 135 3.12 -3.04 -53.66
CA ALA A 135 4.45 -2.98 -54.24
C ALA A 135 5.41 -3.95 -53.55
N TRP A 136 5.37 -4.05 -52.21
CA TRP A 136 6.19 -4.99 -51.47
C TRP A 136 5.81 -6.45 -51.77
N ARG A 137 4.51 -6.76 -51.83
CA ARG A 137 4.00 -8.10 -52.20
C ARG A 137 4.40 -8.50 -53.62
N LYS A 138 4.43 -7.55 -54.57
CA LYS A 138 4.89 -7.79 -55.96
C LYS A 138 6.41 -7.96 -56.05
N ARG A 139 7.17 -7.26 -55.22
CA ARG A 139 8.64 -7.40 -55.11
C ARG A 139 9.02 -8.79 -54.58
N LEU A 140 8.31 -9.26 -53.55
CA LEU A 140 8.38 -10.63 -53.00
C LEU A 140 8.19 -11.73 -54.05
N ALA A 141 7.41 -11.47 -55.10
CA ALA A 141 7.11 -12.46 -56.12
C ALA A 141 8.14 -12.54 -57.26
N ASN A 142 8.96 -11.51 -57.48
CA ASN A 142 9.62 -11.31 -58.79
C ASN A 142 11.14 -11.09 -58.77
N ASP A 143 11.80 -10.88 -57.62
CA ASP A 143 13.24 -10.52 -57.61
C ASP A 143 14.10 -11.46 -56.73
N LEU A 144 14.77 -12.43 -57.37
CA LEU A 144 15.63 -13.42 -56.70
C LEU A 144 16.96 -12.82 -56.21
N THR A 145 17.35 -11.65 -56.71
CA THR A 145 18.63 -11.00 -56.37
C THR A 145 18.59 -10.21 -55.06
N GLU A 146 17.40 -9.89 -54.55
CA GLU A 146 17.20 -9.16 -53.28
C GLU A 146 16.83 -10.09 -52.10
N LEU A 147 16.80 -11.41 -52.30
CA LEU A 147 16.30 -12.43 -51.36
C LEU A 147 16.84 -12.31 -49.92
N SER A 148 18.14 -12.00 -49.74
CA SER A 148 18.73 -11.86 -48.39
C SER A 148 18.23 -10.60 -47.66
N SER A 149 18.17 -9.46 -48.35
CA SER A 149 17.61 -8.20 -47.80
C SER A 149 16.14 -8.39 -47.45
N MET A 150 15.41 -9.16 -48.25
CA MET A 150 13.99 -9.43 -48.04
C MET A 150 13.75 -10.39 -46.87
N GLU A 151 14.64 -11.36 -46.65
CA GLU A 151 14.58 -12.24 -45.48
C GLU A 151 14.84 -11.45 -44.20
N GLU A 152 15.79 -10.51 -44.21
CA GLU A 152 16.06 -9.60 -43.09
C GLU A 152 14.86 -8.69 -42.78
N GLU A 153 14.26 -8.07 -43.80
CA GLU A 153 13.03 -7.26 -43.66
C GLU A 153 11.83 -8.08 -43.14
N ALA A 154 11.66 -9.31 -43.63
CA ALA A 154 10.58 -10.19 -43.19
C ALA A 154 10.74 -10.62 -41.72
N ARG A 155 11.96 -10.93 -41.28
CA ARG A 155 12.26 -11.19 -39.87
C ARG A 155 12.02 -9.96 -39.00
N ALA A 156 12.43 -8.77 -39.46
CA ALA A 156 12.18 -7.52 -38.76
C ALA A 156 10.67 -7.23 -38.62
N LEU A 157 9.88 -7.48 -39.67
CA LEU A 157 8.42 -7.37 -39.61
C LEU A 157 7.82 -8.32 -38.57
N HIS A 158 8.25 -9.59 -38.55
CA HIS A 158 7.74 -10.55 -37.56
C HIS A 158 7.99 -10.08 -36.13
N VAL A 159 9.20 -9.60 -35.84
CA VAL A 159 9.54 -9.03 -34.53
C VAL A 159 8.66 -7.80 -34.21
N ALA A 160 8.44 -6.92 -35.18
CA ALA A 160 7.59 -5.73 -35.01
C ALA A 160 6.13 -6.10 -34.69
N LEU A 161 5.58 -7.11 -35.39
CA LEU A 161 4.22 -7.60 -35.15
C LEU A 161 4.10 -8.27 -33.77
N GLU A 162 5.06 -9.10 -33.38
CA GLU A 162 5.07 -9.72 -32.04
C GLU A 162 5.15 -8.68 -30.92
N LYS A 163 5.99 -7.64 -31.09
CA LYS A 163 6.06 -6.51 -30.16
C LYS A 163 4.71 -5.78 -30.06
N GLN A 164 4.05 -5.54 -31.19
CA GLN A 164 2.73 -4.88 -31.22
C GLN A 164 1.69 -5.70 -30.46
N ASP A 165 1.58 -7.00 -30.74
CA ASP A 165 0.61 -7.90 -30.10
C ASP A 165 0.86 -8.03 -28.60
N TYR A 166 2.13 -8.17 -28.20
CA TYR A 166 2.52 -8.24 -26.79
C TYR A 166 2.17 -6.94 -26.05
N SER A 167 2.41 -5.78 -26.67
CA SER A 167 2.06 -4.48 -26.08
C SER A 167 0.55 -4.31 -25.88
N LEU A 168 -0.26 -4.84 -26.80
CA LEU A 168 -1.72 -4.78 -26.73
C LEU A 168 -2.25 -5.69 -25.61
N LEU A 169 -1.73 -6.92 -25.50
CA LEU A 169 -2.07 -7.83 -24.42
C LEU A 169 -1.70 -7.27 -23.04
N LEU A 170 -0.53 -6.64 -22.92
CA LEU A 170 -0.12 -5.99 -21.67
C LEU A 170 -1.04 -4.83 -21.28
N ARG A 171 -1.48 -4.02 -22.24
CA ARG A 171 -2.44 -2.93 -21.98
C ARG A 171 -3.78 -3.49 -21.49
N GLN A 172 -4.33 -4.50 -22.17
CA GLN A 172 -5.56 -5.16 -21.76
C GLN A 172 -5.45 -5.76 -20.36
N LYS A 173 -4.34 -6.43 -20.04
CA LYS A 173 -4.10 -6.98 -18.70
C LYS A 173 -4.08 -5.88 -17.64
N ARG A 174 -3.36 -4.78 -17.88
CA ARG A 174 -3.29 -3.63 -16.96
C ARG A 174 -4.66 -2.99 -16.73
N GLU A 175 -5.46 -2.84 -17.79
CA GLU A 175 -6.83 -2.32 -17.69
C GLU A 175 -7.72 -3.25 -16.85
N THR A 176 -7.61 -4.56 -17.05
CA THR A 176 -8.38 -5.55 -16.30
C THR A 176 -7.97 -5.57 -14.82
N GLU A 177 -6.68 -5.52 -14.52
CA GLU A 177 -6.15 -5.41 -13.15
C GLU A 177 -6.64 -4.13 -12.47
N ALA A 178 -6.64 -2.99 -13.17
CA ALA A 178 -7.14 -1.72 -12.65
C ALA A 178 -8.65 -1.79 -12.33
N GLN A 179 -9.46 -2.42 -13.20
CA GLN A 179 -10.90 -2.61 -12.96
C GLN A 179 -11.17 -3.50 -11.75
N ILE A 180 -10.43 -4.61 -11.61
CA ILE A 180 -10.56 -5.50 -10.45
C ILE A 180 -10.18 -4.76 -9.17
N GLN A 181 -9.08 -4.00 -9.19
CA GLN A 181 -8.64 -3.23 -8.05
C GLN A 181 -9.68 -2.20 -7.62
N GLN A 182 -10.25 -1.47 -8.59
CA GLN A 182 -11.32 -0.51 -8.33
C GLN A 182 -12.54 -1.19 -7.68
N LEU A 183 -13.01 -2.32 -8.22
CA LEU A 183 -14.13 -3.06 -7.64
C LEU A 183 -13.84 -3.55 -6.20
N LEU A 184 -12.60 -3.97 -5.92
CA LEU A 184 -12.20 -4.38 -4.58
C LEU A 184 -12.18 -3.19 -3.60
N ASP A 185 -11.72 -2.03 -4.06
CA ASP A 185 -11.65 -0.82 -3.24
C ASP A 185 -13.06 -0.26 -2.97
N GLU A 186 -13.94 -0.22 -3.97
CA GLU A 186 -15.36 0.13 -3.81
C GLU A 186 -16.05 -0.79 -2.79
N ARG A 187 -15.82 -2.11 -2.90
CA ARG A 187 -16.39 -3.09 -1.98
C ARG A 187 -15.83 -2.95 -0.56
N ARG A 188 -14.55 -2.59 -0.41
CA ARG A 188 -13.93 -2.31 0.90
C ARG A 188 -14.51 -1.05 1.52
N GLN A 189 -14.69 0.01 0.73
CA GLN A 189 -15.29 1.26 1.19
C GLN A 189 -16.74 1.06 1.61
N ALA A 190 -17.55 0.37 0.81
CA ALA A 190 -18.94 0.08 1.15
C ALA A 190 -19.07 -0.74 2.46
N LYS A 191 -18.18 -1.72 2.67
CA LYS A 191 -18.10 -2.46 3.94
C LYS A 191 -17.77 -1.55 5.12
N TRP A 192 -16.82 -0.62 4.94
CA TRP A 192 -16.42 0.32 5.99
C TRP A 192 -17.53 1.32 6.34
N GLU A 193 -18.25 1.84 5.35
CA GLU A 193 -19.37 2.75 5.57
C GLU A 193 -20.53 2.06 6.32
N ALA A 194 -20.87 0.83 5.92
CA ALA A 194 -21.87 0.02 6.64
C ALA A 194 -21.46 -0.27 8.09
N GLU A 195 -20.17 -0.54 8.32
CA GLU A 195 -19.62 -0.75 9.65
C GLU A 195 -19.66 0.53 10.50
N LYS A 196 -19.37 1.69 9.91
CA LYS A 196 -19.49 2.98 10.60
C LYS A 196 -20.92 3.28 11.02
N GLU A 197 -21.88 3.10 10.11
CA GLU A 197 -23.31 3.30 10.40
C GLU A 197 -23.80 2.34 11.50
N ARG A 198 -23.36 1.08 11.48
CA ARG A 198 -23.66 0.10 12.55
C ARG A 198 -23.12 0.57 13.90
N ARG A 199 -21.87 1.05 13.97
CA ARG A 199 -21.24 1.56 15.20
C ARG A 199 -22.01 2.74 15.77
N GLU A 200 -22.42 3.68 14.91
CA GLU A 200 -23.23 4.83 15.29
C GLU A 200 -24.58 4.39 15.86
N LYS A 201 -25.30 3.50 15.16
CA LYS A 201 -26.59 2.94 15.64
C LYS A 201 -26.46 2.22 16.98
N GLU A 202 -25.41 1.43 17.16
CA GLU A 202 -25.14 0.73 18.43
C GLU A 202 -24.89 1.72 19.57
N HIS A 203 -24.03 2.72 19.32
CA HIS A 203 -23.75 3.77 20.29
C HIS A 203 -25.00 4.56 20.66
N GLU A 204 -25.80 4.97 19.69
CA GLU A 204 -27.07 5.69 19.88
C GLU A 204 -28.10 4.84 20.63
N GLY A 205 -28.18 3.54 20.33
CA GLY A 205 -29.05 2.60 21.03
C GLY A 205 -28.70 2.46 22.51
N LEU A 206 -27.41 2.32 22.84
CA LEU A 206 -26.94 2.27 24.23
C LEU A 206 -27.11 3.63 24.93
N LEU A 207 -26.81 4.72 24.22
CA LEU A 207 -26.93 6.08 24.76
C LEU A 207 -28.39 6.42 25.08
N SER A 208 -29.34 6.17 24.17
CA SER A 208 -30.77 6.39 24.39
C SER A 208 -31.33 5.53 25.53
N SER A 209 -30.85 4.29 25.66
CA SER A 209 -31.17 3.41 26.80
C SER A 209 -30.63 3.96 28.13
N SER A 210 -29.54 4.73 28.10
CA SER A 210 -28.93 5.33 29.30
C SER A 210 -29.42 6.73 29.66
N ILE A 211 -29.87 7.54 28.68
CA ILE A 211 -30.33 8.92 28.90
C ILE A 211 -31.75 8.97 29.49
N SER A 212 -32.59 7.98 29.17
CA SER A 212 -33.96 7.85 29.70
C SER A 212 -34.01 7.52 31.20
N SER A 213 -32.87 7.51 31.90
CA SER A 213 -32.65 6.64 33.06
C SER A 213 -32.10 7.38 34.27
N ASP A 214 -32.96 7.61 35.24
CA ASP A 214 -32.59 7.96 36.61
C ASP A 214 -31.94 6.74 37.33
N ALA A 215 -31.32 6.92 38.49
CA ALA A 215 -30.72 5.83 39.28
C ALA A 215 -31.67 4.64 39.58
N ALA A 216 -32.99 4.85 39.41
CA ALA A 216 -34.03 3.85 39.45
C ALA A 216 -33.94 2.79 38.33
N LEU A 217 -33.51 3.14 37.11
CA LEU A 217 -33.47 2.20 35.99
C LEU A 217 -32.26 1.25 36.06
N ALA A 218 -31.14 1.69 36.62
CA ALA A 218 -30.01 0.78 36.90
C ALA A 218 -30.44 -0.40 37.80
N PHE A 219 -31.39 -0.15 38.71
CA PHE A 219 -31.94 -1.19 39.57
C PHE A 219 -32.90 -2.10 38.82
N THR A 220 -33.82 -1.57 38.00
CA THR A 220 -34.72 -2.40 37.19
C THR A 220 -33.95 -3.26 36.17
N LEU A 221 -32.84 -2.75 35.62
CA LEU A 221 -31.92 -3.53 34.79
C LEU A 221 -31.26 -4.66 35.56
N LEU A 222 -30.76 -4.40 36.78
CA LEU A 222 -30.23 -5.47 37.63
C LEU A 222 -31.31 -6.50 37.99
N GLU A 223 -32.55 -6.08 38.23
CA GLU A 223 -33.67 -6.98 38.47
C GLU A 223 -34.04 -7.82 37.24
N SER A 224 -33.83 -7.29 36.03
CA SER A 224 -34.03 -8.05 34.79
C SER A 224 -33.01 -9.18 34.61
N VAL A 225 -31.87 -9.11 35.29
CA VAL A 225 -30.85 -10.16 35.29
C VAL A 225 -31.31 -11.31 36.21
N PRO A 226 -31.20 -12.59 35.77
CA PRO A 226 -31.54 -13.72 36.61
C PRO A 226 -30.75 -13.74 37.93
N GLU A 227 -31.42 -14.17 39.01
CA GLU A 227 -30.89 -14.18 40.37
C GLU A 227 -29.45 -14.72 40.54
N PRO A 228 -29.04 -15.86 39.94
CA PRO A 228 -27.67 -16.38 40.13
C PRO A 228 -26.58 -15.45 39.58
N PHE A 229 -26.91 -14.56 38.65
CA PHE A 229 -25.97 -13.62 38.05
C PHE A 229 -26.09 -12.20 38.61
N ARG A 230 -27.28 -11.84 39.12
CA ARG A 230 -27.57 -10.51 39.64
C ARG A 230 -26.63 -10.10 40.76
N ARG A 231 -26.48 -10.94 41.80
CA ARG A 231 -25.60 -10.63 42.95
C ARG A 231 -24.14 -10.48 42.52
N LYS A 232 -23.68 -11.38 41.63
CA LYS A 232 -22.31 -11.35 41.11
C LYS A 232 -22.05 -10.09 40.28
N LEU A 233 -22.99 -9.74 39.40
CA LEU A 233 -22.93 -8.51 38.61
C LEU A 233 -22.93 -7.26 39.50
N ALA A 234 -23.84 -7.19 40.48
CA ALA A 234 -23.89 -6.07 41.43
C ALA A 234 -22.57 -5.93 42.20
N SER A 235 -22.01 -7.05 42.67
CA SER A 235 -20.70 -7.06 43.34
C SER A 235 -19.57 -6.58 42.43
N HIS A 236 -19.53 -7.00 41.16
CA HIS A 236 -18.45 -6.58 40.27
C HIS A 236 -18.56 -5.09 39.90
N LEU A 237 -19.77 -4.60 39.65
CA LEU A 237 -20.01 -3.17 39.41
C LEU A 237 -19.65 -2.34 40.65
N LEU A 238 -19.96 -2.83 41.85
CA LEU A 238 -19.55 -2.18 43.09
C LEU A 238 -18.02 -2.11 43.23
N CYS A 239 -17.32 -3.20 42.91
CA CYS A 239 -15.86 -3.23 42.87
C CYS A 239 -15.30 -2.22 41.85
N LEU A 240 -15.92 -2.13 40.67
CA LEU A 240 -15.53 -1.16 39.63
C LEU A 240 -15.69 0.28 40.12
N VAL A 241 -16.86 0.62 40.69
CA VAL A 241 -17.12 1.96 41.24
C VAL A 241 -16.15 2.31 42.37
N ARG A 242 -15.87 1.36 43.28
CA ARG A 242 -14.88 1.56 44.34
C ARG A 242 -13.47 1.78 43.77
N ALA A 243 -13.08 1.00 42.76
CA ALA A 243 -11.78 1.13 42.10
C ALA A 243 -11.64 2.48 41.37
N LEU A 244 -12.69 2.95 40.70
CA LEU A 244 -12.71 4.28 40.07
C LEU A 244 -12.46 5.40 41.08
N ARG A 245 -12.92 5.24 42.33
CA ARG A 245 -12.69 6.22 43.40
C ARG A 245 -11.32 6.10 44.04
N SER A 246 -10.83 4.88 44.26
CA SER A 246 -9.56 4.65 44.96
C SER A 246 -8.33 4.79 44.07
N THR A 247 -8.44 4.42 42.80
CA THR A 247 -7.34 4.35 41.84
C THR A 247 -7.80 4.88 40.46
N PRO A 248 -8.22 6.15 40.36
CA PRO A 248 -8.79 6.72 39.14
C PRO A 248 -7.84 6.68 37.94
N GLU A 249 -6.52 6.63 38.17
CA GLU A 249 -5.47 6.59 37.15
C GLU A 249 -5.33 5.20 36.48
N ASP A 250 -5.93 4.13 37.01
CA ASP A 250 -5.74 2.78 36.47
C ASP A 250 -6.39 2.66 35.07
N PHE A 251 -5.55 2.38 34.08
CA PHE A 251 -5.95 2.26 32.69
C PHE A 251 -6.97 1.12 32.47
N ASN A 252 -6.85 0.01 33.21
CA ASN A 252 -7.69 -1.18 33.00
C ASN A 252 -9.12 -1.00 33.50
N ILE A 253 -9.34 -0.16 34.51
CA ILE A 253 -10.69 0.21 34.95
C ILE A 253 -11.28 1.29 34.04
N ARG A 254 -10.45 2.14 33.42
CA ARG A 254 -10.91 3.13 32.44
C ARG A 254 -11.22 2.55 31.06
N HIS A 255 -10.57 1.44 30.68
CA HIS A 255 -10.68 0.80 29.37
C HIS A 255 -11.04 -0.68 29.50
N ILE A 256 -12.33 -0.98 29.47
CA ILE A 256 -12.84 -2.35 29.60
C ILE A 256 -12.87 -2.98 28.20
N ARG A 257 -11.89 -3.84 27.94
CA ARG A 257 -11.75 -4.58 26.68
C ARG A 257 -12.76 -5.73 26.63
N CYS A 258 -13.65 -5.74 25.64
CA CYS A 258 -14.68 -6.78 25.53
C CYS A 258 -14.08 -8.17 25.20
N SER A 259 -12.89 -8.20 24.58
CA SER A 259 -12.17 -9.44 24.26
C SER A 259 -11.42 -10.05 25.45
N ASN A 260 -11.31 -9.33 26.58
CA ASN A 260 -10.59 -9.81 27.74
C ASN A 260 -11.27 -11.06 28.32
N LEU A 261 -10.49 -12.12 28.55
CA LEU A 261 -11.05 -13.41 29.00
C LEU A 261 -11.88 -13.30 30.28
N ARG A 262 -11.47 -12.45 31.23
CA ARG A 262 -12.21 -12.21 32.46
C ARG A 262 -13.56 -11.55 32.17
N VAL A 263 -13.57 -10.50 31.34
CA VAL A 263 -14.80 -9.82 30.89
C VAL A 263 -15.73 -10.82 30.18
N LEU A 264 -15.19 -11.67 29.31
CA LEU A 264 -15.95 -12.75 28.64
C LEU A 264 -16.56 -13.73 29.65
N THR A 265 -15.79 -14.19 30.64
CA THR A 265 -16.31 -15.14 31.64
C THR A 265 -17.33 -14.54 32.60
N GLU A 266 -17.23 -13.24 32.88
CA GLU A 266 -18.05 -12.56 33.88
C GLU A 266 -19.33 -11.97 33.26
N TYR A 267 -19.24 -11.44 32.05
CA TYR A 267 -20.32 -10.69 31.40
C TYR A 267 -20.74 -11.26 30.04
N SER A 268 -19.98 -12.19 29.45
CA SER A 268 -20.12 -12.66 28.05
C SER A 268 -19.75 -11.59 27.01
N HIS A 269 -19.92 -11.92 25.72
CA HIS A 269 -19.73 -11.04 24.57
C HIS A 269 -21.02 -10.96 23.75
N LEU A 270 -21.27 -9.80 23.11
CA LEU A 270 -22.40 -9.61 22.19
C LEU A 270 -22.42 -10.67 21.07
N SER A 271 -21.25 -11.09 20.61
CA SER A 271 -21.07 -12.11 19.56
C SER A 271 -21.57 -13.51 19.95
N PHE A 272 -21.84 -13.77 21.23
CA PHE A 272 -22.34 -15.07 21.72
C PHE A 272 -23.85 -15.04 22.07
N CYS A 273 -24.52 -13.91 21.83
CA CYS A 273 -25.88 -13.67 22.32
C CYS A 273 -26.99 -14.22 21.41
N SER A 274 -26.68 -14.65 20.19
CA SER A 274 -27.69 -15.04 19.18
C SER A 274 -28.47 -16.31 19.56
N GLU A 275 -27.82 -17.27 20.22
CA GLU A 275 -28.45 -18.55 20.59
C GLU A 275 -28.63 -18.73 22.10
N CYS A 276 -27.91 -17.97 22.93
CA CYS A 276 -27.96 -18.07 24.39
C CYS A 276 -28.66 -16.87 25.02
N LYS A 277 -29.95 -17.03 25.36
CA LYS A 277 -30.75 -15.97 26.01
C LYS A 277 -30.12 -15.44 27.30
N THR A 278 -29.55 -16.32 28.13
CA THR A 278 -28.90 -15.92 29.40
C THR A 278 -27.69 -15.01 29.16
N CYS A 279 -26.82 -15.35 28.22
CA CYS A 279 -25.69 -14.51 27.85
C CYS A 279 -26.18 -13.20 27.22
N GLY A 280 -27.21 -13.25 26.37
CA GLY A 280 -27.85 -12.08 25.78
C GLY A 280 -28.36 -11.08 26.81
N THR A 281 -29.23 -11.53 27.72
CA THR A 281 -29.80 -10.68 28.77
C THR A 281 -28.71 -10.08 29.66
N LEU A 282 -27.69 -10.88 30.02
CA LEU A 282 -26.61 -10.39 30.89
C LEU A 282 -25.74 -9.34 30.19
N VAL A 283 -25.29 -9.59 28.95
CA VAL A 283 -24.49 -8.62 28.18
C VAL A 283 -25.27 -7.33 28.03
N SER A 284 -26.52 -7.38 27.58
CA SER A 284 -27.34 -6.17 27.39
C SER A 284 -27.51 -5.36 28.67
N ALA A 285 -27.74 -6.02 29.81
CA ALA A 285 -27.83 -5.33 31.10
C ALA A 285 -26.49 -4.69 31.50
N VAL A 286 -25.38 -5.42 31.35
CA VAL A 286 -24.03 -4.92 31.67
C VAL A 286 -23.69 -3.69 30.85
N GLU A 287 -23.92 -3.72 29.53
CA GLU A 287 -23.55 -2.63 28.62
C GLU A 287 -24.29 -1.34 28.94
N VAL A 288 -25.59 -1.43 29.24
CA VAL A 288 -26.37 -0.26 29.65
C VAL A 288 -25.91 0.25 31.03
N LEU A 289 -25.63 -0.64 31.98
CA LEU A 289 -25.11 -0.25 33.30
C LEU A 289 -23.73 0.43 33.22
N LEU A 290 -22.86 -0.02 32.32
CA LEU A 290 -21.60 0.66 32.01
C LEU A 290 -21.84 2.06 31.43
N TYR A 291 -22.82 2.21 30.53
CA TYR A 291 -23.19 3.53 30.00
C TYR A 291 -23.73 4.48 31.08
N VAL A 292 -24.52 3.97 32.02
CA VAL A 292 -24.99 4.72 33.20
C VAL A 292 -23.82 5.17 34.08
N LEU A 293 -22.79 4.32 34.24
CA LEU A 293 -21.55 4.66 34.93
C LEU A 293 -20.67 5.68 34.18
N GLY A 294 -21.03 6.06 32.95
CA GLY A 294 -20.28 7.03 32.14
C GLY A 294 -19.31 6.41 31.15
N TYR A 295 -19.29 5.09 31.00
CA TYR A 295 -18.54 4.47 29.91
C TYR A 295 -19.22 4.72 28.57
N ARG A 296 -18.41 4.76 27.51
CA ARG A 296 -18.86 4.91 26.13
C ARG A 296 -18.18 3.85 25.28
N LEU A 297 -18.92 3.37 24.30
CA LEU A 297 -18.40 2.40 23.36
C LEU A 297 -17.34 3.05 22.46
N HIS A 298 -16.20 2.39 22.34
CA HIS A 298 -15.11 2.77 21.46
C HIS A 298 -14.59 1.55 20.70
N TYR A 299 -14.01 1.82 19.53
CA TYR A 299 -13.43 0.80 18.65
C TYR A 299 -11.98 1.16 18.39
N SER A 300 -11.06 0.25 18.70
CA SER A 300 -9.63 0.48 18.47
C SER A 300 -9.31 0.59 16.97
N SER A 301 -8.18 1.19 16.62
CA SER A 301 -7.63 1.12 15.26
C SER A 301 -6.59 0.00 15.11
N LEU A 302 -6.28 -0.71 16.20
CA LEU A 302 -5.24 -1.73 16.25
C LEU A 302 -5.82 -3.11 15.90
N PRO A 303 -5.10 -3.93 15.12
CA PRO A 303 -5.51 -5.30 14.86
C PRO A 303 -5.47 -6.10 16.16
N VAL A 304 -6.55 -6.83 16.44
CA VAL A 304 -6.68 -7.68 17.63
C VAL A 304 -7.06 -9.08 17.18
N PRO A 305 -6.58 -10.15 17.85
CA PRO A 305 -6.96 -11.51 17.50
C PRO A 305 -8.49 -11.64 17.46
N PRO A 306 -9.04 -12.26 16.41
CA PRO A 306 -10.49 -12.43 16.31
C PRO A 306 -10.98 -13.27 17.49
N LEU A 307 -12.22 -13.04 17.93
CA LEU A 307 -12.82 -13.76 19.05
C LEU A 307 -12.74 -15.29 18.88
N ILE A 308 -12.83 -15.77 17.64
CA ILE A 308 -12.68 -17.19 17.29
C ILE A 308 -11.31 -17.73 17.78
N SER A 309 -10.22 -17.01 17.54
CA SER A 309 -8.89 -17.43 18.00
C SER A 309 -8.79 -17.46 19.54
N ILE A 310 -9.49 -16.56 20.23
CA ILE A 310 -9.56 -16.56 21.70
C ILE A 310 -10.31 -17.81 22.20
N MET A 311 -11.40 -18.19 21.52
CA MET A 311 -12.16 -19.40 21.85
C MET A 311 -11.35 -20.67 21.64
N GLU A 312 -10.66 -20.78 20.50
CA GLU A 312 -9.81 -21.94 20.16
C GLU A 312 -8.66 -22.10 21.16
N ALA A 313 -8.06 -21.00 21.61
CA ALA A 313 -7.01 -21.02 22.62
C ALA A 313 -7.53 -21.36 24.03
N ASN A 314 -8.83 -21.16 24.31
CA ASN A 314 -9.41 -21.29 25.64
C ASN A 314 -10.72 -22.11 25.65
N PRO A 315 -10.74 -23.36 25.16
CA PRO A 315 -11.97 -24.12 24.94
C PRO A 315 -12.68 -24.52 26.24
N ALA A 316 -11.95 -24.61 27.35
CA ALA A 316 -12.48 -25.01 28.66
C ALA A 316 -13.12 -23.85 29.44
N VAL A 317 -13.07 -22.63 28.91
CA VAL A 317 -13.62 -21.45 29.58
C VAL A 317 -15.14 -21.53 29.60
N ARG A 318 -15.75 -21.27 30.75
CA ARG A 318 -17.21 -21.23 30.91
C ARG A 318 -17.70 -19.80 30.82
N LEU A 319 -18.76 -19.60 30.03
CA LEU A 319 -19.51 -18.36 30.00
C LEU A 319 -20.51 -18.30 31.16
N PRO A 320 -21.11 -17.14 31.45
CA PRO A 320 -22.08 -16.99 32.54
C PRO A 320 -23.22 -18.00 32.51
N CYS A 321 -23.67 -18.44 31.33
CA CYS A 321 -24.68 -19.49 31.19
C CYS A 321 -24.24 -20.89 31.68
N GLY A 322 -23.00 -21.05 32.12
CA GLY A 322 -22.40 -22.31 32.61
C GLY A 322 -21.89 -23.23 31.51
N ARG A 323 -22.27 -22.98 30.24
CA ARG A 323 -21.79 -23.71 29.07
C ARG A 323 -20.37 -23.28 28.69
N LEU A 324 -19.68 -24.16 27.96
CA LEU A 324 -18.34 -23.86 27.48
C LEU A 324 -18.38 -22.77 26.40
N LEU A 325 -17.32 -21.98 26.34
CA LEU A 325 -17.13 -20.95 25.32
C LEU A 325 -17.19 -21.58 23.92
N SER A 326 -16.57 -22.75 23.73
CA SER A 326 -16.58 -23.53 22.48
C SER A 326 -17.98 -24.03 22.05
N GLU A 327 -18.95 -24.09 22.98
CA GLU A 327 -20.32 -24.50 22.67
C GLU A 327 -21.18 -23.34 22.11
N HIS A 328 -20.66 -22.11 22.08
CA HIS A 328 -21.37 -20.95 21.56
C HIS A 328 -21.00 -20.69 20.11
N ARG A 329 -22.00 -20.38 19.28
CA ARG A 329 -21.76 -19.87 17.93
C ARG A 329 -21.39 -18.40 17.98
N VAL A 330 -20.31 -18.06 17.29
CA VAL A 330 -19.90 -16.66 17.08
C VAL A 330 -20.73 -16.08 15.96
N ALA A 331 -21.57 -15.11 16.28
CA ALA A 331 -22.11 -14.21 15.29
C ALA A 331 -21.06 -13.13 15.02
N LEU A 332 -20.58 -13.03 13.77
CA LEU A 332 -19.72 -11.93 13.35
C LEU A 332 -20.55 -10.65 13.34
N ILE A 333 -20.12 -9.66 14.11
CA ILE A 333 -20.85 -8.38 14.28
C ILE A 333 -20.26 -7.31 13.35
N GLY A 334 -19.15 -7.59 12.68
CA GLY A 334 -18.54 -6.74 11.66
C GLY A 334 -17.33 -5.94 12.17
N PHE A 335 -17.08 -5.95 13.49
CA PHE A 335 -15.90 -5.29 14.07
C PHE A 335 -14.65 -6.18 14.00
N GLU A 336 -14.82 -7.50 13.89
CA GLU A 336 -13.76 -8.50 14.05
C GLU A 336 -12.65 -8.39 13.00
N ASP A 337 -12.96 -7.81 11.83
CA ASP A 337 -12.02 -7.60 10.73
C ASP A 337 -11.18 -6.31 10.86
N TYR A 338 -11.58 -5.38 11.74
CA TYR A 338 -11.06 -4.00 11.73
C TYR A 338 -10.52 -3.51 13.08
N SER A 339 -11.05 -4.01 14.21
CA SER A 339 -10.86 -3.34 15.49
C SER A 339 -11.30 -4.17 16.69
N GLU A 340 -10.79 -3.84 17.87
CA GLU A 340 -11.34 -4.31 19.12
C GLU A 340 -12.45 -3.39 19.65
N ARG A 341 -13.52 -3.99 20.19
CA ARG A 341 -14.60 -3.32 20.89
C ARG A 341 -14.25 -3.13 22.37
N LEU A 342 -14.33 -1.91 22.88
CA LEU A 342 -14.05 -1.61 24.29
C LEU A 342 -14.97 -0.51 24.84
N PHE A 343 -15.17 -0.53 26.16
CA PHE A 343 -15.84 0.54 26.89
C PHE A 343 -14.79 1.45 27.50
N VAL A 344 -14.82 2.74 27.14
CA VAL A 344 -13.92 3.77 27.66
C VAL A 344 -14.70 4.67 28.60
N LEU A 345 -14.19 4.90 29.80
CA LEU A 345 -14.78 5.87 30.72
C LEU A 345 -14.67 7.28 30.13
N ASN A 346 -15.82 7.90 29.86
CA ASN A 346 -15.89 9.26 29.36
C ASN A 346 -16.43 10.18 30.46
N GLU A 347 -15.59 10.44 31.45
CA GLU A 347 -15.91 11.33 32.56
C GLU A 347 -15.94 12.81 32.11
N PRO A 348 -16.90 13.62 32.58
CA PRO A 348 -16.87 15.06 32.32
C PRO A 348 -15.60 15.68 32.94
N ASN A 349 -14.93 16.58 32.23
CA ASN A 349 -13.75 17.26 32.79
C ASN A 349 -14.20 18.25 33.88
N PRO A 350 -13.78 18.10 35.16
CA PRO A 350 -14.20 18.99 36.24
C PRO A 350 -13.75 20.44 36.05
N ALA A 351 -12.66 20.68 35.32
CA ALA A 351 -12.16 22.04 35.04
C ALA A 351 -12.99 22.76 33.97
N GLU A 352 -13.54 22.01 33.01
CA GLU A 352 -14.30 22.58 31.88
C GLU A 352 -15.81 22.55 32.13
N LYS A 353 -16.31 21.50 32.79
CA LYS A 353 -17.72 21.17 32.98
C LYS A 353 -18.00 20.72 34.42
N PRO A 354 -17.82 21.62 35.42
CA PRO A 354 -17.92 21.26 36.84
C PRO A 354 -19.32 20.77 37.24
N THR A 355 -20.38 21.31 36.63
CA THR A 355 -21.77 20.90 36.91
C THR A 355 -22.04 19.47 36.42
N GLU A 356 -21.70 19.17 35.17
CA GLU A 356 -21.86 17.82 34.59
C GLU A 356 -21.04 16.78 35.38
N TRP A 357 -19.84 17.16 35.84
CA TRP A 357 -19.00 16.30 36.67
C TRP A 357 -19.63 16.01 38.04
N MET A 358 -20.13 17.04 38.73
CA MET A 358 -20.81 16.87 40.02
C MET A 358 -22.07 16.00 39.90
N GLU A 359 -22.85 16.18 38.85
CA GLU A 359 -24.02 15.34 38.58
C GLU A 359 -23.65 13.89 38.32
N TRP A 360 -22.61 13.65 37.50
CA TRP A 360 -22.10 12.31 37.25
C TRP A 360 -21.60 11.64 38.55
N TYR A 361 -20.87 12.38 39.37
CA TYR A 361 -20.37 11.89 40.65
C TYR A 361 -21.52 11.54 41.60
N ALA A 362 -22.52 12.40 41.75
CA ALA A 362 -23.70 12.16 42.59
C ALA A 362 -24.52 10.94 42.11
N ARG A 363 -24.69 10.77 40.79
CA ARG A 363 -25.33 9.57 40.22
C ARG A 363 -24.55 8.30 40.53
N THR A 364 -23.22 8.35 40.41
CA THR A 364 -22.33 7.21 40.68
C THR A 364 -22.38 6.82 42.16
N GLU A 365 -22.44 7.80 43.07
CA GLU A 365 -22.59 7.58 44.52
C GLU A 365 -23.96 6.97 44.88
N ALA A 366 -25.05 7.50 44.29
CA ALA A 366 -26.39 6.94 44.46
C ALA A 366 -26.47 5.48 43.96
N LEU A 367 -25.80 5.17 42.85
CA LEU A 367 -25.71 3.81 42.32
C LEU A 367 -24.90 2.90 43.24
N MET A 368 -23.79 3.38 43.80
CA MET A 368 -22.95 2.62 44.74
C MET A 368 -23.76 2.10 45.94
N HIS A 369 -24.55 2.96 46.58
CA HIS A 369 -25.40 2.55 47.72
C HIS A 369 -26.44 1.48 47.34
N ARG A 370 -26.97 1.54 46.11
CA ARG A 370 -27.93 0.54 45.62
C ARG A 370 -27.24 -0.78 45.27
N LEU A 371 -26.03 -0.74 44.72
CA LEU A 371 -25.22 -1.92 44.44
C LEU A 371 -24.79 -2.63 45.74
N GLU A 372 -24.50 -1.88 46.81
CA GLU A 372 -24.24 -2.43 48.14
C GLU A 372 -25.46 -3.22 48.66
N ALA A 373 -26.67 -2.68 48.53
CA ALA A 373 -27.89 -3.40 48.92
C ALA A 373 -28.15 -4.67 48.08
N ALA A 374 -27.82 -4.64 46.78
CA ALA A 374 -28.03 -5.76 45.86
C ALA A 374 -26.92 -6.82 45.87
N SER A 375 -25.79 -6.54 46.54
CA SER A 375 -24.64 -7.46 46.64
C SER A 375 -24.62 -8.28 47.93
N LEU A 376 -25.41 -7.89 48.94
CA LEU A 376 -25.74 -8.68 50.13
C LEU A 376 -26.66 -9.87 49.77
#